data_AF-A0A498DI06-F1
#
_entry.id   AF-A0A498DI06-F1
#
_cell.length_a   1.000
_cell.length_b   1.000
_cell.length_c   1.000
_cell.angle_alpha   90.00
_cell.angle_beta   90.00
_cell.angle_gamma   90.00
#
_symmetry.space_group_name_H-M   'P 1'
#
loop_
_entity.id
_entity.type
_entity.pdbx_description
1 polymer ?
#
loop_
_entity_poly.entity_id
_entity_poly.type
_entity_poly.pdbx_seq_one_letter_code
_entity_poly.pdbx_strand_id
1 'polypeptide(L)'
;MADLVEFVIDGILKREQMQQHVKTQQSANVRTHSPTATNKNSFHRVLASQTTVPVKEKDEGLWKVSKQLEAVFVQQMMTEMRKSVGKSDFMPSGYAENVHASMMDDAIAQASAKRGDFGIAESIYRQLEGAQHARTSKQGNHAMIQEISKTTDKLEMSRGLAMEVNRDAH
;
A
#
# COMPACT_ATOMS: atom_id res chain seq x y z
N MET A 1 -24.77 -34.79 10.97
CA MET A 1 -24.47 -33.71 9.99
C MET A 1 -22.99 -33.70 9.56
N ALA A 2 -22.02 -34.10 10.40
CA ALA A 2 -20.59 -34.11 10.03
C ALA A 2 -20.20 -35.23 9.02
N ASP A 3 -20.92 -36.34 9.01
CA ASP A 3 -20.59 -37.56 8.23
C ASP A 3 -20.78 -37.39 6.70
N LEU A 4 -21.72 -36.54 6.29
CA LEU A 4 -21.96 -36.24 4.86
C LEU A 4 -20.87 -35.36 4.23
N VAL A 5 -20.20 -34.54 5.04
CA VAL A 5 -19.18 -33.60 4.55
C VAL A 5 -17.88 -34.35 4.26
N GLU A 6 -17.55 -35.33 5.09
CA GLU A 6 -16.37 -36.18 4.92
C GLU A 6 -16.51 -37.10 3.69
N PHE A 7 -17.70 -37.68 3.47
CA PHE A 7 -17.98 -38.51 2.28
C PHE A 7 -17.85 -37.73 0.95
N VAL A 8 -18.25 -36.46 0.92
CA VAL A 8 -18.15 -35.63 -0.29
C VAL A 8 -16.71 -35.16 -0.53
N ILE A 9 -15.96 -34.82 0.52
CA ILE A 9 -14.54 -34.42 0.40
C ILE A 9 -13.68 -35.61 -0.06
N ASP A 10 -13.89 -36.79 0.52
CA ASP A 10 -13.12 -38.00 0.19
C ASP A 10 -13.48 -38.54 -1.21
N GLY A 11 -14.75 -38.40 -1.62
CA GLY A 11 -15.21 -38.71 -2.97
C GLY A 11 -14.61 -37.83 -4.06
N ILE A 12 -14.32 -36.55 -3.76
CA ILE A 12 -13.67 -35.62 -4.70
C ILE A 12 -12.19 -35.95 -4.83
N LEU A 13 -11.50 -36.27 -3.73
CA LEU A 13 -10.06 -36.58 -3.74
C LEU A 13 -9.74 -37.89 -4.49
N LYS A 14 -10.63 -38.89 -4.44
CA LYS A 14 -10.44 -40.16 -5.14
C LYS A 14 -10.74 -40.10 -6.64
N ARG A 15 -11.48 -39.08 -7.10
CA ARG A 15 -11.87 -38.88 -8.50
C ARG A 15 -10.79 -38.19 -9.35
N GLU A 16 -9.85 -37.49 -8.72
CA GLU A 16 -8.66 -36.93 -9.40
C GLU A 16 -7.56 -37.97 -9.65
N GLN A 17 -7.34 -38.88 -8.70
CA GLN A 17 -6.27 -39.90 -8.80
C GLN A 17 -6.55 -40.97 -9.87
N MET A 18 -7.80 -41.17 -10.30
CA MET A 18 -8.14 -42.05 -11.44
C MET A 18 -8.06 -41.35 -12.81
N GLN A 19 -7.94 -40.03 -12.88
CA GLN A 19 -7.81 -39.31 -14.16
C GLN A 19 -6.35 -39.12 -14.63
N GLN A 20 -5.36 -39.42 -13.78
CA GLN A 20 -3.94 -39.38 -14.17
C GLN A 20 -3.48 -40.66 -14.88
N HIS A 21 -4.14 -41.80 -14.69
CA HIS A 21 -3.72 -43.09 -15.26
C HIS A 21 -4.19 -43.33 -16.71
N VAL A 22 -4.96 -42.42 -17.31
CA VAL A 22 -5.48 -42.57 -18.70
C VAL A 22 -4.70 -41.73 -19.72
N LYS A 23 -3.77 -40.85 -19.30
CA LYS A 23 -2.99 -39.99 -20.22
C LYS A 23 -1.62 -40.56 -20.64
N THR A 24 -1.29 -41.82 -20.30
CA THR A 24 0.04 -42.41 -20.57
C THR A 24 0.05 -43.54 -21.61
N GLN A 25 -1.04 -43.75 -22.37
CA GLN A 25 -1.05 -44.76 -23.45
C GLN A 25 -1.47 -44.17 -24.79
N GLN A 26 -0.75 -43.15 -25.27
CA GLN A 26 -0.75 -42.84 -26.70
C GLN A 26 0.54 -42.12 -27.08
N SER A 27 1.56 -42.90 -27.44
CA SER A 27 2.58 -42.63 -28.48
C SER A 27 3.77 -43.57 -28.28
N ALA A 28 3.67 -44.75 -28.89
CA ALA A 28 4.84 -45.55 -29.20
C ALA A 28 5.47 -45.04 -30.51
N ASN A 29 6.80 -45.15 -30.59
CA ASN A 29 7.65 -45.18 -31.79
C ASN A 29 8.34 -43.85 -32.19
N VAL A 30 9.62 -43.71 -31.83
CA VAL A 30 10.79 -43.72 -32.74
C VAL A 30 12.09 -43.75 -31.90
N ARG A 31 12.99 -44.69 -32.24
CA ARG A 31 14.35 -44.88 -31.70
C ARG A 31 15.22 -43.63 -31.87
N THR A 32 16.20 -43.39 -30.98
CA THR A 32 17.67 -43.34 -31.29
C THR A 32 18.52 -42.69 -30.15
N HIS A 33 19.45 -43.50 -29.62
CA HIS A 33 20.80 -43.25 -29.02
C HIS A 33 21.07 -42.20 -27.91
N SER A 34 21.79 -42.62 -26.85
CA SER A 34 22.51 -41.78 -25.86
C SER A 34 23.92 -41.39 -26.39
N PRO A 35 24.90 -40.89 -25.58
CA PRO A 35 24.93 -40.01 -24.40
C PRO A 35 25.95 -38.85 -24.58
N THR A 36 25.80 -37.66 -23.96
CA THR A 36 26.98 -36.85 -23.56
C THR A 36 26.65 -35.75 -22.56
N ALA A 37 27.52 -35.60 -21.55
CA ALA A 37 27.54 -34.55 -20.56
C ALA A 37 27.74 -33.16 -21.18
N THR A 38 27.03 -32.14 -20.68
CA THR A 38 27.48 -30.74 -20.77
C THR A 38 26.97 -29.97 -19.56
N ASN A 39 27.92 -29.66 -18.69
CA ASN A 39 27.82 -28.67 -17.62
C ASN A 39 27.37 -27.31 -18.19
N LYS A 40 26.19 -26.85 -17.78
CA LYS A 40 25.65 -25.51 -18.09
C LYS A 40 25.22 -24.80 -16.81
N ASN A 41 26.05 -24.83 -15.77
CA ASN A 41 26.02 -23.75 -14.78
C ASN A 41 26.90 -22.65 -15.39
N SER A 42 26.46 -21.42 -15.60
CA SER A 42 26.72 -20.38 -14.58
C SER A 42 26.06 -19.02 -14.85
N PHE A 43 25.20 -18.85 -15.87
CA PHE A 43 24.74 -17.52 -16.26
C PHE A 43 23.39 -17.07 -15.66
N HIS A 44 22.63 -17.96 -15.02
CA HIS A 44 21.32 -17.60 -14.47
C HIS A 44 21.35 -17.07 -13.02
N ARG A 45 22.54 -16.94 -12.40
CA ARG A 45 22.69 -16.52 -11.00
C ARG A 45 23.00 -15.03 -10.82
N VAL A 46 23.48 -14.35 -11.86
CA VAL A 46 23.86 -12.93 -11.77
C VAL A 46 22.63 -12.01 -11.83
N LEU A 47 21.47 -12.52 -12.27
CA LEU A 47 20.23 -11.74 -12.31
C LEU A 47 19.40 -11.83 -11.01
N ALA A 48 19.74 -12.75 -10.10
CA ALA A 48 18.97 -13.00 -8.87
C ALA A 48 19.45 -12.18 -7.65
N SER A 49 20.51 -11.37 -7.79
CA SER A 49 21.13 -10.63 -6.68
C SER A 49 20.85 -9.13 -6.66
N GLN A 50 20.00 -8.61 -7.54
CA GLN A 50 19.63 -7.19 -7.49
C GLN A 50 18.21 -7.01 -6.95
N THR A 51 18.18 -6.46 -5.74
CA THR A 51 17.10 -5.71 -5.09
C THR A 51 16.04 -6.54 -4.36
N THR A 52 16.42 -7.09 -3.20
CA THR A 52 15.51 -7.04 -2.06
C THR A 52 15.35 -5.56 -1.67
N VAL A 53 14.46 -4.84 -2.37
CA VAL A 53 13.99 -3.54 -1.88
C VAL A 53 13.42 -3.79 -0.47
N PRO A 54 13.93 -3.14 0.58
CA PRO A 54 13.27 -3.23 1.87
C PRO A 54 11.85 -2.72 1.64
N VAL A 55 10.85 -3.57 1.88
CA VAL A 55 9.45 -3.14 1.89
C VAL A 55 9.35 -2.17 3.06
N LYS A 56 9.49 -0.87 2.77
CA LYS A 56 9.17 0.16 3.74
C LYS A 56 7.73 -0.11 4.17
N GLU A 57 7.54 -0.38 5.45
CA GLU A 57 6.20 -0.41 6.04
C GLU A 57 5.50 0.88 5.67
N LYS A 58 4.29 0.73 5.11
CA LYS A 58 3.44 1.88 4.83
C LYS A 58 3.17 2.61 6.14
N ASP A 59 3.24 3.93 6.13
CA ASP A 59 2.78 4.73 7.28
C ASP A 59 1.28 4.44 7.47
N GLU A 60 0.94 3.73 8.56
CA GLU A 60 -0.42 3.29 8.83
C GLU A 60 -1.38 4.47 9.01
N GLY A 61 -0.89 5.57 9.59
CA GLY A 61 -1.67 6.79 9.78
C GLY A 61 -1.99 7.44 8.43
N LEU A 62 -0.97 7.57 7.58
CA LEU A 62 -1.13 8.13 6.25
C LEU A 62 -2.04 7.27 5.37
N TRP A 63 -1.87 5.94 5.45
CA TRP A 63 -2.74 4.98 4.76
C TRP A 63 -4.19 5.08 5.22
N LYS A 64 -4.43 5.20 6.53
CA LYS A 64 -5.78 5.37 7.09
C LYS A 64 -6.44 6.64 6.57
N VAL A 65 -5.72 7.76 6.57
CA VAL A 65 -6.22 9.04 6.05
C VAL A 65 -6.52 8.94 4.55
N SER A 66 -5.64 8.31 3.77
CA SER A 66 -5.88 8.11 2.34
C SER A 66 -7.15 7.31 2.05
N LYS A 67 -7.42 6.24 2.82
CA LYS A 67 -8.69 5.49 2.71
C LYS A 67 -9.90 6.32 3.13
N GLN A 68 -9.78 7.17 4.15
CA GLN A 68 -10.87 8.06 4.54
C GLN A 68 -11.19 9.09 3.45
N LEU A 69 -10.17 9.64 2.79
CA LEU A 69 -10.35 10.55 1.65
C LEU A 69 -11.02 9.86 0.46
N GLU A 70 -10.63 8.61 0.17
CA GLU A 70 -11.31 7.80 -0.84
C GLU A 70 -12.79 7.58 -0.48
N ALA A 71 -13.12 7.28 0.78
CA ALA A 71 -14.51 7.13 1.21
C ALA A 71 -15.32 8.42 0.98
N VAL A 72 -14.81 9.59 1.38
CA VAL A 72 -15.52 10.87 1.14
C VAL A 72 -15.71 11.12 -0.36
N PHE A 73 -14.71 10.81 -1.18
CA PHE A 73 -14.83 10.95 -2.63
C PHE A 73 -15.93 10.04 -3.21
N VAL A 74 -15.97 8.78 -2.80
CA VAL A 74 -16.99 7.83 -3.25
C VAL A 74 -18.39 8.27 -2.82
N GLN A 75 -18.54 8.73 -1.58
CA GLN A 75 -19.80 9.29 -1.08
C GLN A 75 -20.26 10.48 -1.96
N GLN A 76 -19.36 11.40 -2.27
CA GLN A 76 -19.66 12.54 -3.13
C GLN A 76 -20.06 12.09 -4.54
N MET A 77 -19.35 11.11 -5.10
CA MET A 77 -19.69 10.53 -6.40
C MET A 77 -21.09 9.92 -6.39
N MET A 78 -21.44 9.12 -5.38
CA MET A 78 -22.78 8.52 -5.23
C MET A 78 -23.86 9.60 -5.07
N THR A 79 -23.57 10.65 -4.32
CA THR A 79 -24.47 11.79 -4.13
C THR A 79 -24.75 12.51 -5.46
N GLU A 80 -23.73 12.79 -6.27
CA GLU A 80 -23.90 13.43 -7.58
C GLU A 80 -24.61 12.50 -8.58
N MET A 81 -24.34 11.19 -8.55
CA MET A 81 -25.08 10.20 -9.32
C MET A 81 -26.57 10.19 -8.95
N ARG A 82 -26.92 10.32 -7.67
CA ARG A 82 -28.31 10.38 -7.23
C ARG A 82 -29.00 11.68 -7.64
N LYS A 83 -28.29 12.79 -7.61
CA LYS A 83 -28.81 14.10 -8.06
C LYS A 83 -29.12 14.14 -9.55
N SER A 84 -28.41 13.35 -10.37
CA SER A 84 -28.66 13.26 -11.81
C SER A 84 -29.87 12.41 -12.17
N VAL A 85 -30.37 11.58 -11.24
CA VAL A 85 -31.64 10.88 -11.41
C VAL A 85 -32.78 11.88 -11.21
N GLY A 86 -33.55 12.11 -12.29
CA GLY A 86 -34.70 13.01 -12.25
C GLY A 86 -35.71 12.57 -11.18
N LYS A 87 -36.09 13.50 -10.30
CA LYS A 87 -37.15 13.27 -9.33
C LYS A 87 -38.48 13.29 -10.07
N SER A 88 -39.31 12.27 -9.87
CA SER A 88 -40.66 12.26 -10.45
C SER A 88 -41.60 13.10 -9.59
N ASP A 89 -42.44 13.91 -10.23
CA ASP A 89 -43.51 14.67 -9.54
C ASP A 89 -44.54 13.75 -8.87
N PHE A 90 -44.62 12.49 -9.31
CA PHE A 90 -45.51 11.49 -8.76
C PHE A 90 -45.02 10.91 -7.42
N MET A 91 -43.70 10.91 -7.17
CA MET A 91 -43.12 10.36 -5.95
C MET A 91 -42.05 11.30 -5.38
N PRO A 92 -42.46 12.34 -4.62
CA PRO A 92 -41.52 13.32 -4.09
C PRO A 92 -40.60 12.68 -3.06
N SER A 93 -39.29 12.90 -3.20
CA SER A 93 -38.31 12.41 -2.23
C SER A 93 -38.44 13.19 -0.92
N GLY A 94 -38.81 12.49 0.16
CA GLY A 94 -38.97 13.08 1.48
C GLY A 94 -37.64 13.33 2.22
N TYR A 95 -37.67 14.16 3.26
CA TYR A 95 -36.48 14.42 4.10
C TYR A 95 -35.88 13.13 4.70
N ALA A 96 -36.73 12.24 5.22
CA ALA A 96 -36.30 10.97 5.79
C ALA A 96 -35.57 10.07 4.78
N GLU A 97 -36.05 10.04 3.53
CA GLU A 97 -35.40 9.29 2.45
C GLU A 97 -34.01 9.83 2.15
N ASN A 98 -33.85 11.17 2.08
CA ASN A 98 -32.54 11.77 1.84
C ASN A 98 -31.55 11.46 2.98
N VAL A 99 -31.99 11.48 4.24
CA VAL A 99 -31.13 11.14 5.38
C VAL A 99 -30.72 9.66 5.33
N HIS A 100 -31.68 8.75 5.09
CA HIS A 100 -31.40 7.33 4.98
C HIS A 100 -30.46 7.03 3.80
N ALA A 101 -30.69 7.65 2.66
CA ALA A 101 -29.84 7.59 1.49
C ALA A 101 -28.40 8.02 1.80
N SER A 102 -28.20 9.15 2.47
CA SER A 102 -26.86 9.61 2.86
C SER A 102 -26.17 8.63 3.82
N MET A 103 -26.89 8.08 4.80
CA MET A 103 -26.32 7.06 5.70
C MET A 103 -25.92 5.78 4.95
N MET A 104 -26.72 5.37 3.96
CA MET A 104 -26.42 4.22 3.12
C MET A 104 -25.21 4.47 2.23
N ASP A 105 -25.14 5.65 1.60
CA ASP A 105 -24.00 6.06 0.77
C ASP A 105 -22.71 6.09 1.61
N ASP A 106 -22.76 6.61 2.84
CA ASP A 106 -21.63 6.60 3.77
C ASP A 106 -21.14 5.18 4.11
N ALA A 107 -22.06 4.25 4.37
CA ALA A 107 -21.70 2.86 4.68
C ALA A 107 -21.06 2.16 3.49
N ILE A 108 -21.61 2.37 2.29
CA ILE A 108 -21.08 1.82 1.04
C ILE A 108 -19.70 2.41 0.76
N ALA A 109 -19.55 3.72 0.86
CA ALA A 109 -18.29 4.41 0.63
C ALA A 109 -17.18 3.92 1.58
N GLN A 110 -17.49 3.76 2.87
CA GLN A 110 -16.55 3.21 3.85
C GLN A 110 -16.17 1.76 3.55
N ALA A 111 -17.13 0.93 3.14
CA ALA A 111 -16.87 -0.47 2.79
C ALA A 111 -15.98 -0.56 1.54
N SER A 112 -16.29 0.22 0.51
CA SER A 112 -15.50 0.26 -0.73
C SER A 112 -14.08 0.79 -0.52
N ALA A 113 -13.91 1.84 0.29
CA ALA A 113 -12.58 2.35 0.61
C ALA A 113 -11.76 1.39 1.48
N LYS A 114 -12.40 0.60 2.36
CA LYS A 114 -11.72 -0.47 3.11
C LYS A 114 -11.25 -1.59 2.19
N ARG A 115 -12.05 -1.94 1.18
CA ARG A 115 -11.72 -2.98 0.20
C ARG A 115 -10.71 -2.50 -0.85
N GLY A 116 -10.63 -1.20 -1.08
CA GLY A 116 -9.72 -0.58 -2.05
C GLY A 116 -10.24 -0.66 -3.49
N ASP A 117 -11.57 -0.59 -3.67
CA ASP A 117 -12.23 -0.79 -4.98
C ASP A 117 -11.79 0.20 -6.06
N PHE A 118 -11.47 1.44 -5.68
CA PHE A 118 -11.20 2.53 -6.61
C PHE A 118 -9.70 2.79 -6.80
N GLY A 119 -8.85 2.31 -5.89
CA GLY A 119 -7.40 2.51 -5.93
C GLY A 119 -6.94 3.97 -5.78
N ILE A 120 -7.85 4.88 -5.46
CA ILE A 120 -7.57 6.31 -5.29
C ILE A 120 -6.77 6.52 -4.01
N ALA A 121 -7.07 5.74 -2.96
CA ALA A 121 -6.33 5.79 -1.71
C ALA A 121 -4.82 5.53 -1.90
N GLU A 122 -4.43 4.66 -2.83
CA GLU A 122 -3.02 4.39 -3.13
C GLU A 122 -2.34 5.60 -3.80
N SER A 123 -3.02 6.26 -4.74
CA SER A 123 -2.51 7.48 -5.37
C SER A 123 -2.35 8.61 -4.35
N ILE A 124 -3.35 8.82 -3.50
CA ILE A 124 -3.30 9.81 -2.42
C ILE A 124 -2.15 9.49 -1.46
N TYR A 125 -2.00 8.22 -1.06
CA TYR A 125 -0.91 7.79 -0.18
C TYR A 125 0.45 8.14 -0.77
N ARG A 126 0.70 7.82 -2.04
CA ARG A 126 1.98 8.11 -2.71
C ARG A 126 2.28 9.60 -2.79
N GLN A 127 1.26 10.41 -3.07
CA GLN A 127 1.41 11.87 -3.12
C GLN A 127 1.72 12.45 -1.74
N LEU A 128 1.03 11.97 -0.71
CA LEU A 128 1.25 12.42 0.66
C LEU A 128 2.61 11.95 1.20
N GLU A 129 3.01 10.71 0.92
CA GLU A 129 4.31 10.16 1.31
C GLU A 129 5.46 10.96 0.66
N GLY A 130 5.36 11.24 -0.65
CA GLY A 130 6.33 12.09 -1.34
C GLY A 130 6.41 13.51 -0.75
N ALA A 131 5.26 14.12 -0.43
CA ALA A 131 5.22 15.44 0.20
C ALA A 131 5.75 15.45 1.64
N GLN A 132 5.49 14.40 2.41
CA GLN A 132 6.01 14.20 3.77
C GLN A 132 7.53 14.10 3.75
N HIS A 133 8.11 13.27 2.88
CA HIS A 133 9.56 13.14 2.73
C HIS A 133 10.25 14.45 2.31
N ALA A 134 9.60 15.25 1.46
CA ALA A 134 10.09 16.56 1.08
C ALA A 134 10.05 17.57 2.25
N ARG A 135 9.11 17.42 3.19
CA ARG A 135 9.02 18.27 4.39
C ARG A 135 10.01 17.84 5.48
N THR A 136 10.16 16.55 5.75
CA THR A 136 11.08 16.05 6.80
C THR A 136 12.54 16.34 6.48
N SER A 137 12.94 16.28 5.20
CA SER A 137 14.28 16.69 4.76
C SER A 137 14.56 18.18 4.96
N LYS A 138 13.55 19.04 4.82
CA LYS A 138 13.67 20.48 5.06
C LYS A 138 13.67 20.84 6.55
N GLN A 139 12.90 20.11 7.36
CA GLN A 139 12.79 20.35 8.81
C GLN A 139 14.03 19.90 9.59
N GLY A 140 14.64 18.76 9.23
CA GLY A 140 15.87 18.26 9.85
C GLY A 140 17.06 19.22 9.67
N ASN A 141 17.19 19.79 8.47
CA ASN A 141 18.20 20.81 8.22
C ASN A 141 17.94 22.08 9.04
N HIS A 142 16.68 22.50 9.23
CA HIS A 142 16.38 23.70 10.02
C HIS A 142 16.65 23.51 11.53
N ALA A 143 16.29 22.36 12.10
CA ALA A 143 16.54 22.06 13.51
C ALA A 143 18.05 21.99 13.84
N MET A 144 18.84 21.35 12.96
CA MET A 144 20.29 21.23 13.13
C MET A 144 21.00 22.58 12.93
N ILE A 145 20.56 23.40 11.97
CA ILE A 145 21.09 24.77 11.78
C ILE A 145 20.82 25.66 13.00
N GLN A 146 19.66 25.49 13.65
CA GLN A 146 19.34 26.23 14.88
C GLN A 146 20.22 25.80 16.06
N GLU A 147 20.54 24.51 16.20
CA GLU A 147 21.38 24.00 17.28
C GLU A 147 22.85 24.40 17.08
N ILE A 148 23.36 24.35 15.84
CA ILE A 148 24.70 24.82 15.50
C ILE A 148 24.84 26.33 15.71
N SER A 149 23.83 27.13 15.36
CA SER A 149 23.88 28.58 15.60
C SER A 149 23.88 28.92 17.09
N LYS A 150 23.08 28.22 17.91
CA LYS A 150 23.06 28.42 19.37
C LYS A 150 24.38 28.03 20.03
N THR A 151 25.05 26.99 19.55
CA THR A 151 26.37 26.58 20.09
C THR A 151 27.47 27.53 19.63
N THR A 152 27.39 28.07 18.41
CA THR A 152 28.32 29.10 17.92
C THR A 152 28.18 30.41 18.70
N ASP A 153 26.96 30.87 19.00
CA ASP A 153 26.73 32.08 19.79
C ASP A 153 27.26 31.94 21.23
N LYS A 154 27.14 30.74 21.83
CA LYS A 154 27.72 30.46 23.16
C LYS A 154 29.25 30.46 23.15
N LEU A 155 29.86 29.94 22.09
CA LEU A 155 31.33 29.92 21.94
C LEU A 155 31.88 31.34 21.75
N GLU A 156 31.22 32.18 20.95
CA GLU A 156 31.56 33.59 20.77
C GLU A 156 31.44 34.38 22.09
N MET A 157 30.39 34.17 22.90
CA MET A 157 30.25 34.78 24.23
C MET A 157 31.38 34.39 25.19
N SER A 158 31.77 33.12 25.21
CA SER A 158 32.88 32.64 26.06
C SER A 158 34.24 33.20 25.61
N ARG A 159 34.42 33.42 24.30
CA ARG A 159 35.64 33.98 23.72
C ARG A 159 35.75 35.50 23.95
N GLY A 160 34.63 36.22 23.93
CA GLY A 160 34.57 37.65 24.28
C GLY A 160 34.99 37.91 25.73
N LEU A 161 34.51 37.08 26.67
CA LEU A 161 34.90 37.14 28.09
C LEU A 161 36.40 36.86 28.32
N ALA A 162 37.00 35.94 27.56
CA ALA A 162 38.42 35.63 27.66
C ALA A 162 39.34 36.72 27.07
N MET A 163 38.84 37.50 26.11
CA MET A 163 39.61 38.59 25.48
C MET A 163 39.57 39.90 26.28
N GLU A 164 38.51 40.12 27.07
CA GLU A 164 38.38 41.30 27.93
C GLU A 164 39.26 41.20 29.19
N VAL A 165 39.39 40.00 29.76
CA VAL A 165 40.29 39.74 30.91
C VAL A 165 41.78 39.97 30.59
N ASN A 166 42.19 39.87 29.32
CA ASN A 166 43.58 40.08 28.91
C ASN A 166 43.89 41.51 28.45
N ARG A 167 42.90 42.42 28.43
CA ARG A 167 43.10 43.85 28.18
C ARG A 167 43.49 44.64 29.44
N ASP A 168 43.17 44.12 30.63
CA ASP A 168 43.46 44.76 31.91
C ASP A 168 44.82 44.36 32.52
N ALA A 169 45.68 43.68 31.75
CA ALA A 169 46.98 43.18 32.19
C ALA A 169 48.21 44.00 31.70
N HIS A 170 48.01 45.21 31.18
CA HIS A 170 49.09 46.13 30.80
C HIS A 170 48.86 47.56 31.27
#